data_AF-S0FHF7-F1
#
_entry.id   AF-S0FHF7-F1
#
_cell.length_a   1.000
_cell.length_b   1.000
_cell.length_c   1.000
_cell.angle_alpha   90.00
_cell.angle_beta   90.00
_cell.angle_gamma   90.00
#
_symmetry.space_group_name_H-M   'P 1'
#
loop_
_entity.id
_entity.type
_entity.pdbx_description
1 polymer ?
#
loop_
_entity_poly.entity_id
_entity_poly.type
_entity_poly.pdbx_seq_one_letter_code
_entity_poly.pdbx_strand_id
1 'polypeptide(L)'
;MKKLADLMILTVLILFAFTGCANNAVMSPDADVMQNSANSTEKNIVYENKDYGFKFTLPASWENYKIINGTWEGRSAEAESEKLETGPVISIRHPLWTAENPRQDIPIMVLTVKQWEALQKGEFHIGAAPIGPTELGRNSKYVFALPARYNYAFPEGFEEVEKILQNKPLEPIEK
;
A
#
# COMPACT_ATOMS: atom_id res chain seq x y z
N MET A 1 -10.48 -39.41 60.55
CA MET A 1 -10.83 -39.77 59.16
C MET A 1 -9.62 -39.38 58.30
N LYS A 2 -8.67 -40.30 58.10
CA LYS A 2 -8.33 -40.92 56.80
C LYS A 2 -8.16 -39.87 55.68
N LYS A 3 -6.91 -39.48 55.35
CA LYS A 3 -6.02 -40.07 54.30
C LYS A 3 -6.18 -39.26 52.99
N LEU A 4 -5.19 -38.89 52.18
CA LEU A 4 -3.83 -39.34 51.86
C LEU A 4 -3.02 -38.11 51.39
N ALA A 5 -1.79 -37.82 51.81
CA ALA A 5 -0.53 -38.57 51.84
C ALA A 5 0.31 -38.37 50.57
N ASP A 6 1.29 -37.48 50.75
CA ASP A 6 2.57 -37.37 50.03
C ASP A 6 3.37 -38.68 49.98
N LEU A 7 4.29 -38.72 49.00
CA LEU A 7 5.60 -39.39 49.00
C LEU A 7 5.67 -40.92 48.83
N MET A 8 6.41 -41.38 47.80
CA MET A 8 7.49 -42.41 47.84
C MET A 8 7.93 -42.79 46.40
N ILE A 9 9.18 -42.55 45.96
CA ILE A 9 10.43 -43.37 46.08
C ILE A 9 10.77 -44.16 44.79
N LEU A 10 12.09 -44.30 44.54
CA LEU A 10 12.83 -45.27 43.69
C LEU A 10 13.02 -44.86 42.21
N THR A 11 14.22 -44.90 41.58
CA THR A 11 15.36 -45.81 41.76
C THR A 11 16.63 -45.26 41.05
N VAL A 12 17.80 -45.52 41.62
CA VAL A 12 19.17 -45.29 41.06
C VAL A 12 19.56 -46.46 40.13
N LEU A 13 20.42 -46.24 39.11
CA LEU A 13 21.41 -47.16 38.43
C LEU A 13 21.50 -46.79 36.93
N ILE A 14 22.64 -46.55 36.25
CA ILE A 14 23.97 -47.21 36.22
C ILE A 14 25.01 -46.26 35.57
N LEU A 15 26.26 -46.33 36.05
CA LEU A 15 27.46 -45.81 35.41
C LEU A 15 27.80 -46.60 34.13
N PHE A 16 28.10 -45.91 33.04
CA PHE A 16 29.04 -46.40 32.03
C PHE A 16 30.10 -45.33 31.76
N ALA A 17 31.29 -45.56 32.30
CA ALA A 17 32.51 -44.96 31.82
C ALA A 17 33.05 -45.84 30.68
N PHE A 18 33.13 -45.30 29.47
CA PHE A 18 34.07 -45.75 28.45
C PHE A 18 34.79 -44.52 27.89
N THR A 19 36.00 -44.31 28.37
CA THR A 19 37.06 -43.62 27.64
C THR A 19 37.66 -44.59 26.62
N GLY A 20 37.76 -44.19 25.35
CA GLY A 20 38.45 -44.96 24.31
C GLY A 20 38.64 -44.14 23.03
N CYS A 21 39.88 -43.95 22.64
CA CYS A 21 40.39 -43.01 21.63
C CYS A 21 40.32 -43.49 20.17
N ALA A 22 40.55 -42.53 19.27
CA ALA A 22 41.24 -42.61 17.96
C ALA A 22 40.40 -42.48 16.66
N ASN A 23 40.95 -41.63 15.78
CA ASN A 23 40.53 -41.13 14.47
C ASN A 23 40.08 -42.17 13.43
N ASN A 24 39.17 -41.80 12.53
CA ASN A 24 39.48 -41.40 11.14
C ASN A 24 38.21 -41.17 10.27
N ALA A 25 38.37 -40.25 9.32
CA ALA A 25 37.68 -40.11 8.03
C ALA A 25 36.31 -39.38 7.93
N VAL A 26 36.39 -38.13 7.44
CA VAL A 26 35.76 -37.61 6.20
C VAL A 26 34.24 -37.78 6.04
N MET A 27 33.49 -36.66 6.15
CA MET A 27 32.70 -36.04 5.07
C MET A 27 31.92 -34.82 5.59
N SER A 28 32.33 -33.62 5.15
CA SER A 28 31.45 -32.44 5.10
C SER A 28 30.34 -32.67 4.07
N PRO A 29 29.08 -32.27 4.33
CA PRO A 29 28.22 -31.82 3.25
C PRO A 29 28.52 -30.34 3.01
N ASP A 30 29.29 -30.09 1.95
CA ASP A 30 29.49 -28.77 1.40
C ASP A 30 28.15 -28.07 1.11
N ALA A 31 28.20 -26.77 1.32
CA ALA A 31 27.21 -25.80 0.90
C ALA A 31 27.02 -25.84 -0.63
N ASP A 32 25.77 -25.89 -1.08
CA ASP A 32 25.27 -25.00 -2.13
C ASP A 32 23.74 -25.14 -2.20
N VAL A 33 23.01 -24.38 -1.38
CA VAL A 33 21.63 -24.02 -1.71
C VAL A 33 21.68 -22.59 -2.17
N MET A 34 21.80 -22.44 -3.49
CA MET A 34 21.67 -21.19 -4.21
C MET A 34 20.42 -20.44 -3.74
N GLN A 35 20.63 -19.42 -2.91
CA GLN A 35 19.70 -18.31 -2.85
C GLN A 35 19.80 -17.59 -4.19
N ASN A 36 18.96 -18.01 -5.13
CA ASN A 36 18.65 -17.24 -6.31
C ASN A 36 17.85 -16.00 -5.86
N SER A 37 18.55 -15.03 -5.27
CA SER A 37 18.10 -13.65 -5.21
C SER A 37 18.19 -13.13 -6.64
N ALA A 38 17.19 -13.48 -7.44
CA ALA A 38 16.84 -12.69 -8.60
C ALA A 38 16.30 -11.37 -8.05
N ASN A 39 17.22 -10.47 -7.68
CA ASN A 39 16.93 -9.06 -7.65
C ASN A 39 16.75 -8.65 -9.11
N SER A 40 15.59 -9.01 -9.69
CA SER A 40 15.11 -8.33 -10.88
C SER A 40 15.08 -6.87 -10.47
N THR A 41 15.94 -6.05 -11.07
CA THR A 41 15.70 -4.61 -11.14
C THR A 41 14.36 -4.47 -11.86
N GLU A 42 13.27 -4.54 -11.09
CA GLU A 42 11.90 -4.35 -11.53
C GLU A 42 11.88 -3.02 -12.28
N LYS A 43 11.64 -3.10 -13.58
CA LYS A 43 11.64 -1.93 -14.45
C LYS A 43 10.43 -1.08 -14.09
N ASN A 44 10.64 -0.04 -13.31
CA ASN A 44 9.59 0.91 -12.99
C ASN A 44 9.21 1.74 -14.22
N ILE A 45 7.92 2.07 -14.31
CA ILE A 45 7.31 2.92 -15.32
C ILE A 45 6.97 4.25 -14.64
N VAL A 46 7.17 5.37 -15.33
CA VAL A 46 6.83 6.69 -14.78
C VAL A 46 5.74 7.32 -15.62
N TYR A 47 4.59 7.58 -14.99
CA TYR A 47 3.59 8.49 -15.52
C TYR A 47 3.96 9.92 -15.14
N GLU A 48 3.98 10.84 -16.10
CA GLU A 48 4.16 12.28 -15.85
C GLU A 48 2.91 13.04 -16.27
N ASN A 49 2.31 13.77 -15.33
CA ASN A 49 1.27 14.74 -15.62
C ASN A 49 1.89 16.14 -15.66
N LYS A 50 2.13 16.64 -16.87
CA LYS A 50 2.71 17.97 -17.09
C LYS A 50 1.74 19.10 -16.81
N ASP A 51 0.43 18.89 -16.86
CA ASP A 51 -0.55 19.95 -16.66
C ASP A 51 -0.56 20.40 -15.20
N TYR A 52 -0.63 19.44 -14.27
CA TYR A 52 -0.68 19.70 -12.84
C TYR A 52 0.68 19.62 -12.14
N GLY A 53 1.70 19.03 -12.77
CA GLY A 53 3.06 19.01 -12.26
C GLY A 53 3.30 17.92 -11.22
N PHE A 54 3.19 16.66 -11.63
CA PHE A 54 3.63 15.51 -10.82
C PHE A 54 4.09 14.34 -11.69
N LYS A 55 4.91 13.47 -11.10
CA LYS A 55 5.22 12.14 -11.59
C LYS A 55 4.61 11.09 -10.67
N PHE A 56 4.32 9.93 -11.22
CA PHE A 56 3.82 8.78 -10.47
C PHE A 56 4.57 7.53 -10.95
N THR A 57 5.30 6.90 -10.03
CA THR A 57 6.07 5.68 -10.31
C THR A 57 5.18 4.45 -10.16
N LEU A 58 5.17 3.60 -11.18
CA LEU A 58 4.37 2.39 -11.30
C LEU A 58 5.29 1.17 -11.49
N PRO A 59 4.90 -0.02 -11.03
CA PRO A 59 5.63 -1.25 -11.31
C PRO A 59 5.47 -1.67 -12.78
N ALA A 60 6.32 -2.58 -13.25
CA ALA A 60 6.31 -3.09 -14.62
C ALA A 60 4.96 -3.71 -15.01
N SER A 61 4.22 -4.29 -14.05
CA SER A 61 2.89 -4.87 -14.27
C SER A 61 1.85 -3.87 -14.79
N TRP A 62 2.11 -2.56 -14.66
CA TRP A 62 1.25 -1.49 -15.15
C TRP A 62 1.59 -1.01 -16.56
N GLU A 63 2.46 -1.73 -17.30
CA GLU A 63 2.71 -1.42 -18.70
C GLU A 63 1.39 -1.38 -19.50
N ASN A 64 1.23 -0.34 -20.32
CA ASN A 64 0.01 -0.01 -21.06
C ASN A 64 -1.19 0.42 -20.19
N TYR A 65 -0.96 0.96 -19.00
CA TYR A 65 -2.01 1.67 -18.24
C TYR A 65 -2.68 2.76 -19.10
N LYS A 66 -3.93 3.10 -18.75
CA LYS A 66 -4.67 4.20 -19.39
C LYS A 66 -4.89 5.33 -18.39
N ILE A 67 -5.12 6.54 -18.89
CA ILE A 67 -5.56 7.67 -18.06
C ILE A 67 -7.03 7.92 -18.32
N ILE A 68 -7.83 7.90 -17.25
CA ILE A 68 -9.25 8.23 -17.28
C ILE A 68 -9.44 9.51 -16.47
N ASN A 69 -9.99 10.53 -17.12
CA ASN A 69 -10.28 11.81 -16.47
C ASN A 69 -11.71 11.78 -15.92
N GLY A 70 -11.85 12.29 -14.70
CA GLY A 70 -13.11 12.53 -14.04
C GLY A 70 -13.09 13.82 -13.25
N THR A 71 -14.12 14.02 -12.44
CA THR A 71 -14.32 15.23 -11.65
C THR A 71 -14.80 14.84 -10.27
N TRP A 72 -14.28 15.51 -9.24
CA TRP A 72 -14.83 15.42 -7.88
C TRP A 72 -15.72 16.63 -7.62
N GLU A 73 -16.69 16.44 -6.73
CA GLU A 73 -17.63 17.47 -6.30
C GLU A 73 -17.60 17.58 -4.78
N GLY A 74 -17.46 18.81 -4.29
CA GLY A 74 -17.50 19.17 -2.88
C GLY A 74 -18.80 19.88 -2.55
N ARG A 75 -19.40 19.55 -1.40
CA ARG A 75 -20.62 20.18 -0.91
C ARG A 75 -20.34 21.00 0.34
N SER A 76 -20.97 22.17 0.44
CA SER A 76 -20.87 23.03 1.63
C SER A 76 -21.35 22.30 2.89
N ALA A 77 -20.69 22.56 4.01
CA ALA A 77 -21.09 22.03 5.31
C ALA A 77 -22.31 22.76 5.92
N GLU A 78 -22.55 24.01 5.52
CA GLU A 78 -23.52 24.91 6.17
C GLU A 78 -24.87 25.00 5.44
N ALA A 79 -24.88 24.78 4.13
CA ALA A 79 -26.10 24.78 3.33
C ALA A 79 -25.94 23.85 2.11
N GLU A 80 -26.79 22.84 2.04
CA GLU A 80 -26.78 21.80 0.99
C GLU A 80 -26.99 22.37 -0.43
N SER A 81 -27.45 23.62 -0.54
CA SER A 81 -27.83 24.29 -1.79
C SER A 81 -26.85 25.37 -2.31
N GLU A 82 -25.78 25.73 -1.59
CA GLU A 82 -24.87 26.78 -2.06
C GLU A 82 -23.37 26.43 -1.97
N LYS A 83 -22.69 26.72 -3.11
CA LYS A 83 -21.28 26.48 -3.45
C LYS A 83 -20.87 25.01 -3.54
N LEU A 84 -20.87 24.54 -4.79
CA LEU A 84 -20.16 23.34 -5.21
C LEU A 84 -18.69 23.70 -5.45
N GLU A 85 -17.78 23.09 -4.69
CA GLU A 85 -16.37 23.04 -5.09
C GLU A 85 -16.20 21.89 -6.08
N THR A 86 -15.29 22.03 -7.03
CA THR A 86 -15.02 20.96 -7.99
C THR A 86 -13.57 20.96 -8.43
N GLY A 87 -13.11 19.81 -8.89
CA GLY A 87 -11.78 19.68 -9.45
C GLY A 87 -11.55 18.34 -10.15
N PRO A 88 -10.39 18.19 -10.79
CA PRO A 88 -10.05 17.01 -11.57
C PRO A 88 -9.84 15.78 -10.69
N VAL A 89 -10.23 14.62 -11.21
CA VAL A 89 -9.74 13.30 -10.79
C VAL A 89 -9.02 12.66 -11.97
N ILE A 90 -7.77 12.26 -11.76
CA ILE A 90 -6.97 11.52 -12.72
C ILE A 90 -6.90 10.08 -12.22
N SER A 91 -7.52 9.15 -12.94
CA SER A 91 -7.45 7.72 -12.63
C SER A 91 -6.45 7.03 -13.54
N ILE A 92 -5.38 6.50 -12.95
CA ILE A 92 -4.48 5.57 -13.64
C ILE A 92 -5.19 4.21 -13.66
N ARG A 93 -5.65 3.82 -14.84
CA ARG A 93 -6.45 2.62 -15.10
C ARG A 93 -5.55 1.42 -15.29
N HIS A 94 -5.79 0.39 -14.48
CA HIS A 94 -5.05 -0.86 -14.54
C HIS A 94 -5.16 -1.49 -15.95
N PRO A 95 -4.06 -2.00 -16.56
CA PRO A 95 -4.06 -2.49 -17.95
C PRO A 95 -5.00 -3.68 -18.18
N LEU A 96 -5.19 -4.52 -17.16
CA LEU A 96 -6.12 -5.66 -17.20
C LEU A 96 -7.58 -5.32 -16.81
N TRP A 97 -7.93 -4.05 -16.64
CA TRP A 97 -9.30 -3.67 -16.31
C TRP A 97 -10.27 -3.94 -17.47
N THR A 98 -11.43 -4.53 -17.19
CA THR A 98 -12.56 -4.60 -18.11
C THR A 98 -13.88 -4.21 -17.43
N ALA A 99 -14.96 -4.03 -18.19
CA ALA A 99 -16.27 -3.71 -17.62
C ALA A 99 -16.85 -4.90 -16.86
N GLU A 100 -16.56 -6.12 -17.32
CA GLU A 100 -17.01 -7.39 -16.72
C GLU A 100 -16.19 -7.76 -15.48
N ASN A 101 -14.90 -7.39 -15.47
CA ASN A 101 -13.99 -7.63 -14.35
C ASN A 101 -13.21 -6.33 -14.02
N PRO A 102 -13.85 -5.40 -13.30
CA PRO A 102 -13.21 -4.14 -12.95
C PRO A 102 -12.10 -4.38 -11.92
N ARG A 103 -10.92 -3.88 -12.23
CA ARG A 103 -9.78 -3.82 -11.31
C ARG A 103 -9.66 -2.46 -10.63
N GLN A 104 -8.93 -2.39 -9.51
CA GLN A 104 -8.70 -1.14 -8.81
C GLN A 104 -7.86 -0.18 -9.67
N ASP A 105 -8.41 1.00 -9.95
CA ASP A 105 -7.64 2.13 -10.48
C ASP A 105 -6.88 2.83 -9.34
N ILE A 106 -5.88 3.64 -9.71
CA ILE A 106 -5.24 4.60 -8.80
C ILE A 106 -5.82 6.00 -9.08
N PRO A 107 -6.83 6.44 -8.32
CA PRO A 107 -7.40 7.79 -8.47
C PRO A 107 -6.55 8.83 -7.74
N ILE A 108 -6.26 9.94 -8.42
CA ILE A 108 -5.55 11.10 -7.88
C ILE A 108 -6.46 12.32 -8.08
N MET A 109 -7.00 12.82 -6.98
CA MET A 109 -7.68 14.11 -6.94
C MET A 109 -6.67 15.22 -7.03
N VAL A 110 -6.98 16.22 -7.82
CA VAL A 110 -6.22 17.48 -7.87
C VAL A 110 -7.06 18.55 -7.19
N LEU A 111 -6.51 19.16 -6.14
CA LEU A 111 -7.11 20.30 -5.45
C LEU A 111 -6.16 21.48 -5.56
N THR A 112 -6.68 22.69 -5.65
CA THR A 112 -5.83 23.87 -5.38
C THR A 112 -5.45 23.90 -3.90
N VAL A 113 -4.34 24.58 -3.56
CA VAL A 113 -3.94 24.76 -2.14
C VAL A 113 -5.09 25.37 -1.32
N LYS A 114 -5.79 26.36 -1.87
CA LYS A 114 -6.95 27.00 -1.23
C LYS A 114 -8.09 26.00 -0.98
N GLN A 115 -8.42 25.17 -1.97
CA GLN A 115 -9.46 24.14 -1.82
C GLN A 115 -9.07 23.11 -0.76
N TRP A 116 -7.80 22.69 -0.73
CA TRP A 116 -7.31 21.78 0.31
C TRP A 116 -7.44 22.39 1.71
N GLU A 117 -7.03 23.63 1.91
CA GLU A 117 -7.15 24.31 3.20
C GLU A 117 -8.61 24.45 3.66
N ALA A 118 -9.52 24.83 2.75
CA ALA A 118 -10.95 24.91 3.04
C ALA A 118 -11.55 23.54 3.39
N LEU A 119 -11.11 22.47 2.71
CA LEU A 119 -11.49 21.09 3.02
C LEU A 119 -11.00 20.67 4.42
N GLN A 120 -9.75 21.01 4.79
CA GLN A 120 -9.22 20.71 6.11
C GLN A 120 -9.92 21.49 7.24
N LYS A 121 -10.44 22.68 6.94
CA LYS A 121 -11.25 23.48 7.88
C LYS A 121 -12.70 23.01 7.98
N GLY A 122 -13.13 22.07 7.14
CA GLY A 122 -14.50 21.59 7.09
C GLY A 122 -15.48 22.57 6.46
N GLU A 123 -15.00 23.55 5.69
CA GLU A 123 -15.86 24.52 4.98
C GLU A 123 -16.72 23.81 3.92
N PHE A 124 -16.20 22.71 3.36
CA PHE A 124 -16.93 21.79 2.48
C PHE A 124 -16.41 20.36 2.68
N HIS A 125 -17.15 19.38 2.16
CA HIS A 125 -16.80 17.96 2.21
C HIS A 125 -16.89 17.32 0.82
N ILE A 126 -16.02 16.35 0.56
CA ILE A 126 -16.01 15.58 -0.70
C ILE A 126 -16.49 14.17 -0.41
N GLY A 127 -17.61 13.78 -1.03
CA GLY A 127 -18.29 12.53 -0.72
C GLY A 127 -18.97 12.54 0.65
N ALA A 128 -19.58 11.41 1.02
CA ALA A 128 -20.32 11.26 2.28
C ALA A 128 -19.54 10.48 3.35
N ALA A 129 -18.25 10.22 3.13
CA ALA A 129 -17.44 9.44 4.06
C ALA A 129 -17.09 10.29 5.32
N PRO A 130 -17.02 9.67 6.51
CA PRO A 130 -16.61 10.36 7.74
C PRO A 130 -15.11 10.67 7.79
N ILE A 131 -14.36 10.27 6.76
CA ILE A 131 -12.94 10.54 6.59
C ILE A 131 -12.74 11.27 5.26
N GLY A 132 -11.81 12.22 5.24
CA GLY A 132 -11.49 12.99 4.05
C GLY A 132 -10.49 12.29 3.12
N PRO A 133 -10.25 12.87 1.94
CA PRO A 133 -9.12 12.51 1.09
C PRO A 133 -7.78 12.57 1.84
N THR A 134 -6.82 11.73 1.44
CA THR A 134 -5.48 11.67 2.02
C THR A 134 -4.47 12.32 1.09
N GLU A 135 -3.61 13.20 1.58
CA GLU A 135 -2.58 13.83 0.75
C GLU A 135 -1.52 12.80 0.28
N LEU A 136 -1.21 12.84 -1.02
CA LEU A 136 -0.15 12.08 -1.66
C LEU A 136 1.11 12.93 -1.89
N GLY A 137 0.93 14.24 -2.08
CA GLY A 137 2.00 15.22 -2.25
C GLY A 137 1.43 16.57 -2.74
N ARG A 138 2.28 17.59 -2.85
CA ARG A 138 1.86 18.93 -3.31
C ARG A 138 2.99 19.68 -4.00
N ASN A 139 2.62 20.62 -4.86
CA ASN A 139 3.50 21.69 -5.35
C ASN A 139 2.94 23.06 -4.95
N SER A 140 3.56 24.14 -5.43
CA SER A 140 3.15 25.53 -5.19
C SER A 140 1.66 25.84 -5.50
N LYS A 141 1.02 25.09 -6.41
CA LYS A 141 -0.35 25.37 -6.90
C LYS A 141 -1.38 24.33 -6.47
N TYR A 142 -0.97 23.07 -6.38
CA TYR A 142 -1.88 21.95 -6.24
C TYR A 142 -1.49 21.01 -5.10
N VAL A 143 -2.51 20.43 -4.48
CA VAL A 143 -2.41 19.27 -3.60
C VAL A 143 -2.97 18.07 -4.34
N PHE A 144 -2.19 17.00 -4.40
CA PHE A 144 -2.58 15.71 -4.96
C PHE A 144 -3.07 14.83 -3.83
N ALA A 145 -4.29 14.33 -3.93
CA ALA A 145 -4.92 13.56 -2.86
C ALA A 145 -5.55 12.27 -3.37
N LEU A 146 -5.54 11.25 -2.53
CA LEU A 146 -6.25 10.00 -2.72
C LEU A 146 -7.68 10.17 -2.18
N PRO A 147 -8.74 9.85 -2.96
CA PRO A 147 -10.11 9.88 -2.47
C PRO A 147 -10.32 9.05 -1.21
N ALA A 148 -11.22 9.53 -0.35
CA ALA A 148 -11.65 8.79 0.82
C ALA A 148 -12.22 7.42 0.40
N ARG A 149 -11.72 6.36 1.04
CA ARG A 149 -12.19 4.98 0.82
C ARG A 149 -12.19 4.55 -0.67
N TYR A 150 -11.20 4.99 -1.44
CA TYR A 150 -11.06 4.70 -2.88
C TYR A 150 -11.12 3.19 -3.23
N ASN A 151 -10.83 2.32 -2.27
CA ASN A 151 -10.82 0.86 -2.39
C ASN A 151 -11.92 0.15 -1.55
N TYR A 152 -12.95 0.86 -1.09
CA TYR A 152 -13.99 0.30 -0.20
C TYR A 152 -14.75 -0.89 -0.79
N ALA A 153 -14.87 -0.95 -2.12
CA ALA A 153 -15.53 -2.04 -2.82
C ALA A 153 -14.65 -3.29 -2.95
N PHE A 154 -13.40 -3.24 -2.48
CA PHE A 154 -12.40 -4.30 -2.61
C PHE A 154 -12.32 -4.92 -4.02
N PRO A 155 -12.25 -4.11 -5.10
CA PRO A 155 -12.16 -4.65 -6.45
C PRO A 155 -10.83 -5.39 -6.63
N GLU A 156 -10.77 -6.27 -7.62
CA GLU A 156 -9.55 -7.04 -7.89
C GLU A 156 -8.33 -6.11 -8.06
N GLY A 157 -7.22 -6.45 -7.41
CA GLY A 157 -5.98 -5.67 -7.46
C GLY A 157 -5.90 -4.50 -6.46
N PHE A 158 -6.86 -4.35 -5.54
CA PHE A 158 -6.77 -3.27 -4.56
C PHE A 158 -5.56 -3.38 -3.63
N GLU A 159 -5.12 -4.59 -3.27
CA GLU A 159 -3.92 -4.79 -2.45
C GLU A 159 -2.63 -4.43 -3.20
N GLU A 160 -2.60 -4.62 -4.52
CA GLU A 160 -1.49 -4.16 -5.36
C GLU A 160 -1.43 -2.63 -5.34
N VAL A 161 -2.57 -1.97 -5.49
CA VAL A 161 -2.65 -0.50 -5.40
C VAL A 161 -2.24 0.01 -4.03
N GLU A 162 -2.66 -0.64 -2.95
CA GLU A 162 -2.22 -0.28 -1.59
C GLU A 162 -0.71 -0.37 -1.45
N LYS A 163 -0.09 -1.45 -1.95
CA LYS A 163 1.38 -1.60 -1.93
C LYS A 163 2.09 -0.51 -2.74
N ILE A 164 1.55 -0.15 -3.92
CA ILE A 164 2.09 0.95 -4.73
C ILE A 164 2.05 2.25 -3.92
N LEU A 165 0.92 2.58 -3.31
CA LEU A 165 0.74 3.82 -2.54
C LEU A 165 1.59 3.88 -1.26
N GLN A 166 1.79 2.75 -0.59
CA GLN A 166 2.69 2.65 0.58
C GLN A 166 4.13 3.05 0.26
N ASN A 167 4.57 2.85 -0.98
CA ASN A 167 5.89 3.25 -1.46
C ASN A 167 6.01 4.73 -1.81
N LYS A 168 4.97 5.55 -1.54
CA LYS A 168 4.93 6.99 -1.83
C LYS A 168 5.35 7.32 -3.28
N PRO A 169 4.58 6.82 -4.27
CA PRO A 169 4.98 6.82 -5.67
C PRO A 169 4.86 8.19 -6.36
N LEU A 170 4.20 9.15 -5.71
CA LEU A 170 3.94 10.47 -6.27
C LEU A 170 5.09 11.43 -5.94
N GLU A 171 5.68 12.01 -6.98
CA GLU A 171 6.71 13.04 -6.88
C GLU A 171 6.18 14.37 -7.47
N PRO A 172 6.01 15.43 -6.67
CA PRO A 172 5.55 16.71 -7.19
C PRO A 172 6.64 17.41 -8.02
N ILE A 173 6.22 18.14 -9.04
CA ILE A 173 7.04 19.04 -9.84
C ILE A 173 6.53 20.47 -9.61
N GLU A 174 7.45 21.39 -9.32
CA GLU A 174 7.10 22.80 -9.07
C GLU A 174 6.44 23.48 -10.28
N LYS A 175 5.51 24.40 -9.97
CA LYS A 175 4.59 25.01 -10.93
C LYS A 175 4.42 26.52 -10.78
#